data_AF-A0A4R9GPF2-F1
#
_entry.id   AF-A0A4R9GPF2-F1
#
_cell.length_a   1.000
_cell.length_b   1.000
_cell.length_c   1.000
_cell.angle_alpha   90.00
_cell.angle_beta   90.00
_cell.angle_gamma   90.00
#
_symmetry.space_group_name_H-M   'P 1'
#
loop_
_entity.id
_entity.type
_entity.pdbx_description
1 polymer ?
#
loop_
_entity_poly.entity_id
_entity_poly.type
_entity_poly.pdbx_seq_one_letter_code
_entity_poly.pdbx_strand_id
1 'polypeptide(L)'
;MDERILNRKQVSHIVLETRPGGYRITLLLSERFPYSYKSKSAPFFIRVSDAKSGLELAEKLDAYLERGYNIRIRLNGSEIVEYELDESIE
;
A
#
# COMPACT_ATOMS: atom_id res chain seq x y z
N MET A 1 10.49 11.77 7.05
CA MET A 1 10.19 10.44 6.49
C MET A 1 9.34 9.74 7.52
N ASP A 2 8.16 9.28 7.13
CA ASP A 2 7.20 8.70 8.06
C ASP A 2 7.17 7.19 7.88
N GLU A 3 7.13 6.44 8.99
CA GLU A 3 7.00 4.98 8.98
C GLU A 3 5.59 4.58 9.42
N ARG A 4 5.00 3.59 8.75
CA ARG A 4 3.66 3.10 9.07
C ARG A 4 3.58 1.58 8.90
N ILE A 5 2.87 0.93 9.81
CA ILE A 5 2.53 -0.50 9.69
C ILE A 5 1.12 -0.61 9.12
N LEU A 6 0.96 -1.42 8.09
CA LEU A 6 -0.30 -1.69 7.39
C LEU A 6 -0.66 -3.17 7.55
N ASN A 7 -1.92 -3.43 7.84
CA ASN A 7 -2.48 -4.78 7.87
C ASN A 7 -3.67 -4.92 6.93
N ARG A 8 -4.16 -6.16 6.78
CA ARG A 8 -5.28 -6.48 5.89
C ARG A 8 -6.56 -5.70 6.18
N LYS A 9 -6.77 -5.30 7.44
CA LYS A 9 -7.96 -4.53 7.88
C LYS A 9 -7.86 -3.06 7.50
N GLN A 10 -6.63 -2.56 7.31
CA GLN A 10 -6.35 -1.18 6.93
C GLN A 10 -6.27 -1.01 5.42
N VAL A 11 -5.82 -2.03 4.67
CA VAL A 11 -5.75 -1.98 3.20
C VAL A 11 -7.08 -2.42 2.60
N SER A 12 -7.74 -1.50 1.90
CA SER A 12 -9.03 -1.78 1.23
C SER A 12 -8.85 -2.31 -0.18
N HIS A 13 -7.96 -1.70 -0.95
CA HIS A 13 -7.71 -2.04 -2.35
C HIS A 13 -6.24 -1.82 -2.70
N ILE A 14 -5.76 -2.64 -3.64
CA ILE A 14 -4.47 -2.50 -4.30
C ILE A 14 -4.78 -2.28 -5.78
N VAL A 15 -4.41 -1.12 -6.31
CA VAL A 15 -4.78 -0.71 -7.68
C VAL A 15 -3.52 -0.46 -8.50
N LEU A 16 -3.39 -1.13 -9.64
CA LEU A 16 -2.39 -0.78 -10.65
C LEU A 16 -2.90 0.38 -11.50
N GLU A 17 -2.20 1.50 -11.47
CA GLU A 17 -2.53 2.69 -12.24
C GLU A 17 -1.49 2.93 -13.34
N THR A 18 -1.98 3.25 -14.54
CA THR A 18 -1.15 3.77 -15.63
C THR A 18 -1.13 5.30 -15.54
N ARG A 19 0.05 5.91 -15.63
CA ARG A 19 0.26 7.36 -15.61
C ARG A 19 1.09 7.79 -16.82
N PRO A 20 0.99 9.05 -17.28
CA PRO A 20 1.98 9.62 -18.17
C PRO A 20 3.36 9.52 -17.51
N GLY A 21 4.28 8.76 -18.11
CA GLY A 21 5.64 8.55 -17.59
C GLY A 21 5.85 7.30 -16.72
N GLY A 22 4.87 6.40 -16.61
CA GLY A 22 5.09 5.08 -16.00
C GLY A 22 3.87 4.46 -15.34
N TYR A 23 4.12 3.53 -14.43
CA TYR A 23 3.10 2.80 -13.69
C TYR A 23 3.26 3.03 -12.19
N ARG A 24 2.18 2.83 -11.44
CA ARG A 24 2.26 2.81 -9.99
C ARG A 24 1.23 1.87 -9.40
N ILE A 25 1.56 1.29 -8.26
CA ILE A 25 0.59 0.60 -7.42
C ILE A 25 0.12 1.57 -6.36
N THR A 26 -1.18 1.67 -6.17
CA THR A 26 -1.78 2.48 -5.11
C THR A 26 -2.49 1.59 -4.10
N LEU A 27 -2.08 1.74 -2.83
CA LEU A 27 -2.74 1.17 -1.66
C LEU A 27 -3.77 2.17 -1.16
N LEU A 28 -5.05 1.79 -1.23
CA LEU A 28 -6.14 2.57 -0.67
C LEU A 28 -6.39 2.13 0.77
N LEU A 29 -6.09 2.99 1.74
CA LEU A 29 -6.36 2.68 3.14
C LEU A 29 -7.80 3.00 3.53
N SER A 30 -8.42 2.08 4.26
CA SER A 30 -9.69 2.29 4.97
C SER A 30 -9.38 2.63 6.42
N GLU A 31 -9.85 3.78 6.88
CA GLU A 31 -9.85 4.05 8.32
C GLU A 31 -11.07 3.38 8.96
N ARG A 32 -10.82 2.55 9.98
CA ARG A 32 -11.90 1.97 10.78
C ARG A 32 -12.58 3.09 11.57
N PHE A 33 -13.91 3.05 11.53
CA PHE A 33 -14.87 3.77 12.38
C PHE A 33 -14.42 3.87 13.86
N PRO A 34 -14.77 4.96 14.60
CA PRO A 34 -15.82 5.93 14.30
C PRO A 34 -15.32 7.34 13.93
N TYR A 35 -15.94 7.89 12.88
CA TYR A 35 -16.05 9.31 12.53
C TYR A 35 -14.78 10.18 12.53
N SER A 36 -14.17 10.26 11.36
CA SER A 36 -13.78 11.56 10.84
C SER A 36 -14.19 11.65 9.38
N TYR A 37 -15.33 12.29 9.11
CA TYR A 37 -15.77 12.70 7.76
C TYR A 37 -14.75 13.63 7.06
N LYS A 38 -13.72 14.09 7.79
CA LYS A 38 -12.60 14.90 7.28
C LYS A 38 -11.32 14.08 7.04
N SER A 39 -11.26 12.81 7.44
CA SER A 39 -10.06 11.98 7.24
C SER A 39 -10.14 11.33 5.88
N LYS A 40 -9.45 11.97 4.94
CA LYS A 40 -9.27 11.50 3.57
C LYS A 40 -8.70 10.09 3.65
N SER A 41 -9.37 9.12 3.02
CA SER A 41 -8.69 7.91 2.57
C SER A 41 -7.42 8.35 1.86
N ALA A 42 -6.26 8.03 2.44
CA ALA A 42 -4.98 8.48 1.92
C ALA A 42 -4.48 7.42 0.93
N PRO A 43 -4.46 7.72 -0.39
CA PRO A 43 -3.82 6.85 -1.36
C PRO A 43 -2.30 6.93 -1.16
N PHE A 44 -1.68 5.81 -0.86
CA PHE A 44 -0.23 5.68 -0.86
C PHE A 44 0.20 4.89 -2.09
N PHE A 45 1.30 5.26 -2.74
CA PHE A 45 1.68 4.64 -4.00
C PHE A 45 3.15 4.24 -4.08
N ILE A 46 3.42 3.15 -4.80
CA ILE A 46 4.76 2.67 -5.17
C ILE A 46 4.90 2.88 -6.68
N ARG A 47 5.96 3.59 -7.11
CA ARG A 47 6.29 3.69 -8.54
C ARG A 47 6.88 2.38 -9.04
N VAL A 48 6.45 1.93 -10.21
CA VAL A 48 6.96 0.70 -10.84
C VAL A 48 7.31 0.98 -12.30
N SER A 49 8.31 0.26 -12.81
CA SER A 49 8.88 0.48 -14.14
C SER A 49 7.90 0.13 -15.26
N ASP A 50 7.13 -0.94 -15.07
CA ASP A 50 6.28 -1.53 -16.10
C ASP A 50 5.04 -2.19 -15.48
N ALA A 51 4.03 -2.46 -16.31
CA ALA A 51 2.77 -3.01 -15.85
C ALA A 51 2.91 -4.43 -15.28
N LYS A 52 3.84 -5.23 -15.82
CA LYS A 52 4.01 -6.62 -15.39
C LYS A 52 4.61 -6.68 -13.99
N SER A 53 5.69 -5.93 -13.73
CA SER A 53 6.26 -5.83 -12.38
C SER A 53 5.28 -5.21 -11.39
N GLY A 54 4.46 -4.25 -11.84
CA GLY A 54 3.36 -3.71 -11.05
C GLY A 54 2.30 -4.75 -10.67
N LEU A 55 1.91 -5.63 -11.59
CA LEU A 55 0.94 -6.69 -11.30
C LEU A 55 1.52 -7.73 -10.33
N GLU A 56 2.75 -8.20 -10.58
CA GLU A 56 3.43 -9.18 -9.72
C GLU A 56 3.59 -8.66 -8.28
N LEU A 57 3.93 -7.38 -8.13
CA LEU A 57 4.01 -6.75 -6.82
C LEU A 57 2.63 -6.60 -6.16
N ALA A 58 1.59 -6.26 -6.92
CA ALA A 58 0.23 -6.16 -6.38
C ALA A 58 -0.24 -7.51 -5.82
N GLU A 59 -0.06 -8.59 -6.58
CA GLU A 59 -0.40 -9.96 -6.17
C GLU A 59 0.40 -10.40 -4.94
N LYS A 60 1.70 -10.07 -4.90
CA LYS A 60 2.56 -10.37 -3.75
C LYS A 60 2.07 -9.69 -2.47
N LEU A 61 1.75 -8.40 -2.54
CA LEU A 61 1.27 -7.63 -1.39
C LEU A 61 -0.11 -8.13 -0.93
N ASP A 62 -1.00 -8.44 -1.88
CA ASP A 62 -2.34 -8.96 -1.57
C ASP A 62 -2.26 -10.31 -0.87
N ALA A 63 -1.52 -11.27 -1.44
CA ALA A 63 -1.32 -12.59 -0.84
C ALA A 63 -0.67 -12.51 0.56
N TYR A 64 0.25 -11.56 0.77
CA TYR A 64 0.89 -11.36 2.06
C TYR A 64 -0.09 -10.83 3.11
N LEU A 65 -0.93 -9.86 2.74
CA LEU A 65 -1.98 -9.33 3.61
C LEU A 65 -3.08 -10.38 3.87
N GLU A 66 -3.47 -11.17 2.87
CA GLU A 66 -4.48 -12.23 3.02
C GLU A 66 -4.05 -13.31 4.03
N ARG A 67 -2.76 -13.60 4.14
CA ARG A 67 -2.20 -14.48 5.18
C ARG A 67 -2.27 -13.89 6.59
N GLY A 68 -2.67 -12.61 6.72
CA GLY A 68 -2.81 -11.91 7.99
C GLY A 68 -1.54 -11.20 8.46
N TYR A 69 -0.51 -11.11 7.62
CA TYR A 69 0.74 -10.45 7.97
C TYR A 69 0.67 -8.93 7.82
N ASN A 70 1.62 -8.26 8.48
CA ASN A 70 1.75 -6.81 8.51
C ASN A 70 2.86 -6.34 7.56
N ILE A 71 2.61 -5.27 6.82
CA ILE A 71 3.57 -4.62 5.94
C ILE A 71 4.07 -3.36 6.62
N ARG A 72 5.38 -3.23 6.82
CA ARG A 72 5.99 -1.94 7.20
C ARG A 72 6.28 -1.14 5.95
N ILE A 73 5.85 0.12 5.92
CA ILE A 73 6.10 1.05 4.81
C ILE A 73 6.79 2.32 5.30
N ARG A 74 7.71 2.84 4.50
CA ARG A 74 8.29 4.18 4.68
C ARG A 74 7.83 5.12 3.59
N LEU A 75 7.45 6.32 4.02
CA LEU A 75 6.76 7.31 3.23
C LEU A 75 7.61 8.56 3.02
N ASN A 76 7.56 9.06 1.79
CA ASN A 76 7.92 10.42 1.42
C ASN A 76 6.67 11.12 0.86
N GLY A 77 5.89 11.76 1.74
CA GLY A 77 4.55 12.23 1.41
C GLY A 77 3.60 11.05 1.18
N SER A 78 3.05 10.94 -0.04
CA SER A 78 2.18 9.81 -0.43
C SER A 78 2.94 8.68 -1.15
N GLU A 79 4.23 8.88 -1.45
CA GLU A 79 5.04 7.87 -2.12
C GLU A 79 5.66 6.92 -1.08
N ILE A 80 5.45 5.63 -1.29
CA ILE A 80 6.10 4.55 -0.55
C ILE A 80 7.47 4.34 -1.19
N VAL A 81 8.51 4.75 -0.47
CA VAL A 81 9.90 4.65 -0.93
C VAL A 81 10.54 3.32 -0.53
N GLU A 82 10.02 2.69 0.51
CA GLU A 82 10.50 1.40 1.01
C GLU A 82 9.32 0.63 1.64
N TYR A 83 9.30 -0.68 1.45
CA TYR A 83 8.35 -1.58 2.09
C TYR A 83 9.06 -2.86 2.52
N GLU A 84 8.69 -3.37 3.69
CA GLU A 84 9.26 -4.56 4.29
C GLU A 84 8.14 -5.56 4.59
N LEU A 85 8.35 -6.80 4.16
CA LEU A 85 7.46 -7.94 4.36
C LEU A 85 8.17 -8.90 5.32
N ASP A 86 7.91 -8.76 6.60
CA ASP A 86 8.47 -9.63 7.65
C ASP A 86 7.33 -10.22 8.49
N GLU A 87 7.22 -11.55 8.46
CA GLU A 87 6.18 -12.32 9.13
C GLU A 87 6.22 -12.18 10.66
N SER A 88 7.30 -11.62 11.22
CA SER A 88 7.47 -11.34 12.65
C SER A 88 7.04 -9.93 13.08
N ILE A 89 6.54 -9.09 12.16
CA ILE A 89 6.02 -7.75 12.50
C ILE A 89 4.67 -7.91 13.22
N GLU A 90 4.67 -7.76 14.55
CA GLU A 90 3.45 -7.74 15.40
C GLU A 90 2.68 -6.40 15.36
#